data_AF-A0A0G0IJ28-F1
#
_entry.id   AF-A0A0G0IJ28-F1
#
_cell.length_a   1.000
_cell.length_b   1.000
_cell.length_c   1.000
_cell.angle_alpha   90.00
_cell.angle_beta   90.00
_cell.angle_gamma   90.00
#
_symmetry.space_group_name_H-M   'P 1'
#
loop_
_entity.id
_entity.type
_entity.pdbx_description
1 polymer ?
#
loop_
_entity_poly.entity_id
_entity_poly.type
_entity_poly.pdbx_seq_one_letter_code
_entity_poly.pdbx_strand_id
1 'polypeptide(L)'
;MALKTIYVFGNSDLEIDSLPIKILPNLRTLFSEIDFKVLDPNEEWDVPKNLLVIDTVLGIHKIIVFDDLKKFLPAPHVSMHDFDAYANLRYLQKLGKLKNIKIIGIPPNFPEKLALNQISDAINKIFKKRKKMRLPDFDYSKAGYYFVTICVKDRKCLFGEVKGGEIRLNQFGKIVNQHWLEISATYKNIVLDTYVIMPNHIHGIIIIDEIVGAPLVGARDQSDRVGTRPTPTLPDVVGNFKSMVVNSYIEKVKKEDWPKFNKHIFQRTFYDHVIRDEKSLEKIREYIQNNPLQWELDEENPKRIK
;
A
#
# COMPACT_ATOMS: atom_id res chain seq x y z
N MET A 1 17.07 -18.23 8.21
CA MET A 1 16.61 -16.83 8.00
C MET A 1 17.24 -15.99 9.10
N ALA A 2 17.74 -14.79 8.80
CA ALA A 2 18.15 -13.87 9.87
C ALA A 2 16.94 -13.58 10.76
N LEU A 3 17.09 -13.74 12.08
CA LEU A 3 16.07 -13.33 13.05
C LEU A 3 15.80 -11.84 12.88
N LYS A 4 14.53 -11.46 12.90
CA LYS A 4 14.15 -10.04 12.90
C LYS A 4 14.33 -9.52 14.31
N THR A 5 15.00 -8.38 14.48
CA THR A 5 15.21 -7.80 15.81
C THR A 5 14.21 -6.68 16.09
N ILE A 6 13.54 -6.75 17.24
CA ILE A 6 12.82 -5.62 17.84
C ILE A 6 13.61 -5.17 19.06
N TYR A 7 13.87 -3.87 19.15
CA TYR A 7 14.50 -3.27 20.31
C TYR A 7 13.42 -2.75 21.27
N VAL A 8 13.63 -2.93 22.57
CA VAL A 8 12.68 -2.55 23.61
C VAL A 8 13.39 -1.59 24.55
N PHE A 9 12.93 -0.35 24.58
CA PHE A 9 13.28 0.59 25.64
C PHE A 9 12.21 0.49 26.73
N GLY A 10 12.67 0.58 27.97
CA GLY A 10 11.80 0.56 29.13
C GLY A 10 12.62 0.33 30.38
N ASN A 11 12.22 0.99 31.46
CA ASN A 11 12.85 0.90 32.75
C ASN A 11 11.96 0.11 33.72
N SER A 12 12.43 -1.05 34.18
CA SER A 12 11.71 -1.89 35.15
C SER A 12 11.43 -1.17 36.48
N ASP A 13 12.26 -0.21 36.83
CA ASP A 13 12.26 0.47 38.12
C ASP A 13 11.36 1.72 38.13
N LEU A 14 10.90 2.16 36.95
CA LEU A 14 9.97 3.28 36.79
C LEU A 14 8.60 2.76 36.39
N GLU A 15 7.59 2.94 37.25
CA GLU A 15 6.24 2.44 36.99
C GLU A 15 5.69 2.93 35.64
N ILE A 16 5.93 4.21 35.33
CA ILE A 16 5.51 4.85 34.08
C ILE A 16 6.14 4.26 32.82
N ASP A 17 7.31 3.63 32.92
CA ASP A 17 8.12 3.11 31.79
C ASP A 17 8.37 1.58 31.87
N SER A 18 7.81 0.92 32.88
CA SER A 18 7.99 -0.51 33.12
C SER A 18 7.20 -1.41 32.17
N LEU A 19 6.21 -0.87 31.46
CA LEU A 19 5.24 -1.66 30.68
C LEU A 19 5.86 -2.41 29.49
N PRO A 20 6.73 -1.81 28.64
CA PRO A 20 7.46 -2.54 27.59
C PRO A 20 8.24 -3.76 28.11
N ILE A 21 8.85 -3.64 29.30
CA ILE A 21 9.62 -4.73 29.93
C ILE A 21 8.69 -5.79 30.50
N LYS A 22 7.58 -5.41 31.15
CA LYS A 22 6.60 -6.33 31.73
C LYS A 22 5.95 -7.26 30.70
N ILE A 23 5.60 -6.75 29.53
CA ILE A 23 4.96 -7.55 28.46
C ILE A 23 5.95 -8.40 27.64
N LEU A 24 7.25 -8.18 27.83
CA LEU A 24 8.30 -8.79 27.02
C LEU A 24 8.30 -10.34 27.07
N PRO A 25 8.11 -11.02 28.22
CA PRO A 25 8.04 -12.48 28.26
C PRO A 25 6.92 -13.02 27.37
N ASN A 26 5.75 -12.40 27.41
CA ASN A 26 4.59 -12.80 26.61
C ASN A 26 4.84 -12.56 25.11
N LEU A 27 5.45 -11.43 24.74
CA LEU A 27 5.81 -11.16 23.35
C LEU A 27 6.83 -12.17 22.81
N ARG A 28 7.83 -12.56 23.61
CA ARG A 28 8.80 -13.61 23.26
C ARG A 28 8.13 -14.97 23.05
N THR A 29 7.11 -15.30 23.84
CA THR A 29 6.32 -16.53 23.65
C THR A 29 5.48 -16.48 22.36
N LEU A 30 4.87 -15.33 22.06
CA LEU A 30 4.00 -15.16 20.89
C LEU A 30 4.77 -15.11 19.56
N PHE A 31 6.01 -14.60 19.57
CA PHE A 31 6.82 -14.36 18.38
C PHE A 31 8.21 -14.99 18.52
N SER A 32 8.27 -16.32 18.41
CA SER A 32 9.53 -17.09 18.55
C SER A 32 10.54 -16.84 17.42
N GLU A 33 10.09 -16.26 16.30
CA GLU A 33 10.91 -15.88 15.16
C GLU A 33 11.48 -14.45 15.23
N ILE A 34 11.12 -13.69 16.27
CA ILE A 34 11.59 -12.32 16.52
C ILE A 34 12.53 -12.33 17.73
N ASP A 35 13.70 -11.73 17.54
CA ASP A 35 14.67 -11.48 18.60
C ASP A 35 14.33 -10.14 19.28
N PHE A 36 13.87 -10.18 20.53
CA PHE A 36 13.61 -8.97 21.31
C PHE A 36 14.80 -8.61 22.21
N LYS A 37 15.45 -7.50 21.90
CA LYS A 37 16.59 -6.97 22.65
C LYS A 37 16.16 -5.78 23.51
N VAL A 38 16.34 -5.91 24.82
CA VAL A 38 16.21 -4.76 25.73
C VAL A 38 17.44 -3.88 25.52
N LEU A 39 17.24 -2.57 25.40
CA LEU A 39 18.31 -1.60 25.34
C LEU A 39 18.33 -0.77 26.60
N ASP A 40 19.50 -0.71 27.24
CA ASP A 40 19.79 0.33 28.22
C ASP A 40 20.28 1.58 27.46
N PRO A 41 19.65 2.75 27.66
CA PRO A 41 20.12 4.02 27.09
C PRO A 41 21.59 4.36 27.41
N ASN A 42 22.13 3.78 28.49
CA ASN A 42 23.50 4.03 28.95
C ASN A 42 24.54 3.06 28.35
N GLU A 43 24.12 2.05 27.59
CA GLU A 43 25.04 1.14 26.91
C GLU A 43 25.37 1.63 25.50
N GLU A 44 26.63 1.44 25.07
CA GLU A 44 26.99 1.61 23.66
C GLU A 44 26.53 0.40 22.85
N TRP A 45 25.75 0.65 21.79
CA TRP A 45 25.24 -0.42 20.92
C TRP A 45 25.29 -0.04 19.43
N ASP A 46 25.45 -1.06 18.59
CA ASP A 46 25.46 -0.90 17.14
C ASP A 46 24.05 -0.68 16.59
N VAL A 47 23.79 0.54 16.13
CA VAL A 47 22.48 0.92 15.57
C VAL A 47 22.32 0.37 14.15
N PRO A 48 21.33 -0.51 13.88
CA PRO A 48 21.08 -1.01 12.54
C PRO A 48 20.52 0.07 11.62
N LYS A 49 20.70 -0.11 10.31
CA LYS A 49 20.14 0.81 9.29
C LYS A 49 18.62 0.91 9.33
N ASN A 50 17.93 -0.15 9.77
CA ASN A 50 16.49 -0.19 9.98
C ASN A 50 16.23 -0.54 11.44
N LEU A 51 15.62 0.38 12.18
CA LEU A 51 15.36 0.22 13.60
C LEU A 51 13.85 0.08 13.84
N LEU A 52 13.44 -0.96 14.55
CA LEU A 52 12.08 -1.11 15.05
C LEU A 52 12.15 -1.17 16.58
N VAL A 53 11.42 -0.27 17.21
CA VAL A 53 11.48 -0.02 18.64
C VAL A 53 10.10 -0.17 19.27
N ILE A 54 10.04 -0.73 20.47
CA ILE A 54 8.91 -0.60 21.39
C ILE A 54 9.38 0.29 22.53
N ASP A 55 8.64 1.35 22.81
CA ASP A 55 9.02 2.36 23.81
C ASP A 55 7.78 2.98 24.45
N THR A 56 7.92 3.44 25.68
CA THR A 56 6.88 4.24 26.33
C THR A 56 6.94 5.67 25.81
N VAL A 57 5.78 6.24 25.45
CA VAL A 57 5.72 7.60 24.93
C VAL A 57 4.75 8.43 25.75
N LEU A 58 5.25 9.53 26.32
CA LEU A 58 4.43 10.49 27.04
C LEU A 58 3.58 11.32 26.08
N GLY A 59 2.37 11.70 26.51
CA GLY A 59 1.46 12.56 25.75
C GLY A 59 0.61 11.84 24.68
N ILE A 60 0.69 10.50 24.58
CA ILE A 60 -0.25 9.69 23.81
C ILE A 60 -1.26 8.99 24.73
N HIS A 61 -2.46 8.70 24.23
CA HIS A 61 -3.54 8.03 24.98
C HIS A 61 -3.88 6.63 24.44
N LYS A 62 -3.22 6.21 23.37
CA LYS A 62 -3.40 4.92 22.70
C LYS A 62 -2.08 4.52 22.06
N ILE A 63 -1.92 3.24 21.76
CA ILE A 63 -0.73 2.77 21.04
C ILE A 63 -0.69 3.37 19.64
N ILE A 64 0.46 3.94 19.27
CA ILE A 64 0.69 4.59 17.97
C ILE A 64 1.98 4.05 17.38
N VAL A 65 1.96 3.72 16.08
CA VAL A 65 3.17 3.39 15.32
C VAL A 65 3.68 4.65 14.63
N PHE A 66 4.85 5.11 15.03
CA PHE A 66 5.53 6.26 14.43
C PHE A 66 6.51 5.77 13.37
N ASP A 67 6.46 6.35 12.17
CA ASP A 67 7.38 6.04 11.06
C ASP A 67 8.53 7.05 10.92
N ASP A 68 8.56 8.07 11.79
CA ASP A 68 9.58 9.13 11.76
C ASP A 68 9.72 9.74 13.16
N LEU A 69 10.96 9.95 13.59
CA LEU A 69 11.31 10.67 14.82
C LEU A 69 10.79 12.11 14.80
N LYS A 70 10.62 12.74 13.64
CA LYS A 70 10.11 14.12 13.52
C LYS A 70 8.66 14.29 14.02
N LYS A 71 7.89 13.20 14.11
CA LYS A 71 6.50 13.21 14.58
C LYS A 71 6.36 13.25 16.11
N PHE A 72 7.47 13.10 16.84
CA PHE A 72 7.57 13.47 18.25
C PHE A 72 7.65 15.00 18.34
N LEU A 73 6.58 15.66 18.80
CA LEU A 73 6.58 17.10 19.09
C LEU A 73 7.53 17.43 20.27
N PRO A 74 8.06 18.66 20.38
CA PRO A 74 9.02 19.04 21.42
C PRO A 74 8.38 19.67 22.68
N ALA A 75 8.82 19.17 23.87
CA ALA A 75 8.89 19.78 25.22
C ALA A 75 7.61 19.98 26.09
N PRO A 76 7.68 20.11 27.46
CA PRO A 76 8.81 19.94 28.41
C PRO A 76 8.56 18.97 29.61
N HIS A 77 9.66 18.52 30.25
CA HIS A 77 9.78 17.70 31.48
C HIS A 77 9.31 16.23 31.33
N VAL A 78 10.17 15.21 31.50
CA VAL A 78 10.72 14.73 32.78
C VAL A 78 12.04 13.96 32.52
N SER A 79 13.04 14.16 33.40
CA SER A 79 14.29 13.39 33.56
C SER A 79 15.42 13.56 32.51
N MET A 80 16.67 13.69 32.98
CA MET A 80 17.89 13.66 32.15
C MET A 80 18.16 12.28 31.52
N HIS A 81 17.37 11.25 31.83
CA HIS A 81 17.63 9.86 31.41
C HIS A 81 17.06 9.51 30.01
N ASP A 82 16.04 10.21 29.50
CA ASP A 82 15.39 9.87 28.21
C ASP A 82 15.87 10.71 27.02
N PHE A 83 16.65 11.77 27.28
CA PHE A 83 17.06 12.74 26.26
C PHE A 83 18.15 12.19 25.32
N ASP A 84 19.07 11.37 25.85
CA ASP A 84 20.29 10.99 25.14
C ASP A 84 20.05 9.96 24.05
N ALA A 85 19.21 8.96 24.29
CA ALA A 85 18.85 7.96 23.28
C ALA A 85 18.11 8.60 22.09
N TYR A 86 17.13 9.46 22.38
CA TYR A 86 16.35 10.14 21.34
C TYR A 86 17.20 11.13 20.52
N ALA A 87 18.04 11.93 21.20
CA ALA A 87 18.95 12.87 20.55
C ALA A 87 20.00 12.14 19.69
N ASN A 88 20.54 11.03 20.17
CA ASN A 88 21.47 10.19 19.43
C ASN A 88 20.83 9.57 18.18
N LEU A 89 19.62 9.00 18.29
CA LEU A 89 18.89 8.46 17.14
C LEU A 89 18.57 9.54 16.09
N ARG A 90 18.17 10.75 16.53
CA ARG A 90 17.98 11.92 15.66
C ARG A 90 19.29 12.30 14.94
N TYR A 91 20.42 12.29 15.66
CA TYR A 91 21.74 12.58 15.10
C TYR A 91 22.15 11.53 14.05
N LEU A 92 21.98 10.24 14.34
CA LEU A 92 22.28 9.14 13.41
C LEU A 92 21.39 9.17 12.16
N GLN A 93 20.14 9.58 12.29
CA GLN A 93 19.24 9.78 11.15
C GLN A 93 19.72 10.94 10.26
N LYS A 94 20.18 12.05 10.85
CA LYS A 94 20.79 13.18 10.11
C LYS A 94 22.08 12.78 9.39
N LEU A 95 22.89 11.92 10.00
CA LEU A 95 24.10 11.38 9.38
C LEU A 95 23.83 10.28 8.31
N GLY A 96 22.58 9.87 8.11
CA GLY A 96 22.21 8.82 7.16
C GLY A 96 22.61 7.40 7.57
N LYS A 97 23.12 7.22 8.80
CA LYS A 97 23.46 5.91 9.38
C LYS A 97 22.20 5.11 9.73
N LEU A 98 21.13 5.81 10.16
CA LEU A 98 19.80 5.27 10.38
C LEU A 98 18.88 5.66 9.21
N LYS A 99 18.50 4.70 8.36
CA LYS A 99 17.68 4.95 7.16
C LYS A 99 16.18 4.96 7.47
N ASN A 100 15.72 3.96 8.20
CA ASN A 100 14.32 3.80 8.56
C ASN A 100 14.20 3.54 10.06
N ILE A 101 13.25 4.20 10.70
CA ILE A 101 12.90 3.96 12.09
C ILE A 101 11.39 3.80 12.21
N LYS A 102 10.97 2.81 12.98
CA LYS A 102 9.59 2.63 13.42
C LYS A 102 9.58 2.50 14.94
N ILE A 103 8.66 3.20 15.60
CA ILE A 103 8.49 3.14 17.05
C ILE A 103 7.04 2.77 17.33
N ILE A 104 6.83 1.67 18.05
CA ILE A 104 5.55 1.29 18.64
C ILE A 104 5.50 1.99 20.01
N GLY A 105 4.87 3.16 20.05
CA GLY A 105 4.75 3.95 21.26
C GLY A 105 3.61 3.46 22.14
N ILE A 106 3.91 3.15 23.40
CA ILE A 106 2.96 2.72 24.41
C ILE A 106 2.66 3.90 25.36
N PRO A 107 1.40 4.28 25.59
CA PRO A 107 1.08 5.30 26.58
C PRO A 107 1.42 4.81 28.00
N PRO A 108 1.80 5.71 28.92
CA PRO A 108 2.03 5.35 30.32
C PRO A 108 0.75 4.79 30.94
N ASN A 109 0.88 3.87 31.91
CA ASN A 109 -0.23 3.26 32.65
C ASN A 109 -1.28 2.54 31.78
N PHE A 110 -0.90 2.04 30.59
CA PHE A 110 -1.82 1.32 29.72
C PHE A 110 -2.09 -0.11 30.24
N PRO A 111 -3.32 -0.65 30.11
CA PRO A 111 -3.61 -2.00 30.58
C PRO A 111 -2.81 -3.08 29.83
N GLU A 112 -2.08 -3.91 30.57
CA GLU A 112 -1.12 -4.90 30.04
C GLU A 112 -1.74 -5.83 28.98
N LYS A 113 -2.91 -6.40 29.27
CA LYS A 113 -3.62 -7.29 28.34
C LYS A 113 -4.00 -6.60 27.03
N LEU A 114 -4.38 -5.32 27.08
CA LEU A 114 -4.69 -4.54 25.89
C LEU A 114 -3.41 -4.15 25.14
N ALA A 115 -2.35 -3.83 25.86
CA ALA A 115 -1.04 -3.55 25.30
C ALA A 115 -0.54 -4.73 24.48
N LEU A 116 -0.53 -5.93 25.09
CA LEU A 116 -0.07 -7.16 24.45
C LEU A 116 -0.81 -7.44 23.13
N ASN A 117 -2.14 -7.32 23.14
CA ASN A 117 -2.95 -7.55 21.93
C ASN A 117 -2.65 -6.52 20.83
N GLN A 118 -2.67 -5.21 21.16
CA GLN A 118 -2.46 -4.15 20.17
C GLN A 118 -1.03 -4.11 19.63
N ILE A 119 -0.04 -4.42 20.46
CA ILE A 119 1.36 -4.52 20.04
C ILE A 119 1.55 -5.74 19.15
N SER A 120 0.95 -6.88 19.50
CA SER A 120 0.98 -8.07 18.64
C SER A 120 0.37 -7.78 17.26
N ASP A 121 -0.74 -7.06 17.20
CA ASP A 121 -1.34 -6.61 15.94
C ASP A 121 -0.43 -5.66 15.16
N ALA A 122 0.24 -4.73 15.85
CA ALA A 122 1.18 -3.80 15.24
C ALA A 122 2.40 -4.53 14.66
N ILE A 123 3.01 -5.44 15.42
CA ILE A 123 4.12 -6.30 15.00
C ILE A 123 3.71 -7.11 13.77
N ASN A 124 2.54 -7.76 13.81
CA ASN A 124 2.00 -8.51 12.69
C ASN A 124 1.81 -7.64 11.45
N LYS A 125 1.28 -6.42 11.58
CA LYS A 125 1.13 -5.47 10.46
C LYS A 125 2.48 -5.02 9.90
N ILE A 126 3.45 -4.72 10.76
CA ILE A 126 4.80 -4.26 10.35
C ILE A 126 5.55 -5.36 9.61
N PHE A 127 5.44 -6.60 10.09
CA PHE A 127 6.14 -7.75 9.51
C PHE A 127 5.35 -8.54 8.49
N LYS A 128 4.07 -8.19 8.25
CA LYS A 128 3.28 -8.72 7.16
C LYS A 128 4.05 -8.49 5.87
N LYS A 129 4.60 -9.57 5.30
CA LYS A 129 5.19 -9.52 3.97
C LYS A 129 4.11 -8.93 3.05
N ARG A 130 4.44 -7.85 2.35
CA ARG A 130 3.62 -7.38 1.22
C ARG A 130 3.42 -8.60 0.34
N LYS A 131 2.18 -9.10 0.23
CA LYS A 131 1.90 -10.19 -0.69
C LYS A 131 2.44 -9.74 -2.05
N LYS A 132 3.26 -10.57 -2.71
CA LYS A 132 3.50 -10.36 -4.13
C LYS A 132 2.11 -10.40 -4.75
N MET A 133 1.64 -9.24 -5.21
CA MET A 133 0.28 -9.11 -5.74
C MET A 133 0.14 -9.96 -7.00
N ARG A 134 1.25 -10.09 -7.74
CA ARG A 134 1.37 -10.93 -8.92
C ARG A 134 1.82 -12.34 -8.57
N LEU A 135 1.19 -13.31 -9.25
CA LEU A 135 1.62 -14.71 -9.24
C LEU A 135 3.08 -14.76 -9.74
N PRO A 136 4.03 -15.29 -8.94
CA PRO A 136 5.39 -15.51 -9.40
C PRO A 136 5.38 -16.38 -10.66
N ASP A 137 6.20 -16.03 -11.65
CA ASP A 137 6.40 -16.81 -12.88
C ASP A 137 5.15 -16.97 -13.77
N PHE A 138 4.09 -16.17 -13.53
CA PHE A 138 2.92 -16.11 -14.41
C PHE A 138 3.13 -15.10 -15.54
N ASP A 139 2.87 -15.54 -16.77
CA ASP A 139 2.93 -14.70 -17.96
C ASP A 139 1.60 -13.95 -18.17
N TYR A 140 1.63 -12.66 -17.86
CA TYR A 140 0.50 -11.73 -17.96
C TYR A 140 0.22 -11.25 -19.40
N SER A 141 0.83 -11.87 -20.41
CA SER A 141 0.46 -11.75 -21.82
C SER A 141 -0.51 -12.85 -22.28
N LYS A 142 -0.71 -13.89 -21.47
CA LYS A 142 -1.60 -15.01 -21.82
C LYS A 142 -3.05 -14.57 -21.90
N ALA A 143 -3.79 -15.22 -22.80
CA ALA A 143 -5.22 -15.07 -22.87
C ALA A 143 -5.88 -15.48 -21.55
N GLY A 144 -6.92 -14.75 -21.15
CA GLY A 144 -7.62 -14.96 -19.90
C GLY A 144 -8.28 -13.71 -19.35
N TYR A 145 -8.91 -13.88 -18.19
CA TYR A 145 -9.69 -12.87 -17.51
C TYR A 145 -8.89 -12.31 -16.32
N TYR A 146 -8.78 -10.98 -16.25
CA TYR A 146 -8.00 -10.30 -15.24
C TYR A 146 -8.85 -9.25 -14.53
N PHE A 147 -9.13 -9.47 -13.25
CA PHE A 147 -9.68 -8.43 -12.40
C PHE A 147 -8.58 -7.45 -12.02
N VAL A 148 -8.84 -6.14 -12.19
CA VAL A 148 -7.91 -5.08 -11.83
C VAL A 148 -8.55 -4.06 -10.88
N THR A 149 -7.74 -3.52 -9.98
CA THR A 149 -8.07 -2.32 -9.20
C THR A 149 -7.00 -1.25 -9.38
N ILE A 150 -7.40 -0.09 -9.89
CA ILE A 150 -6.52 1.03 -10.18
C ILE A 150 -6.88 2.21 -9.28
N CYS A 151 -6.07 2.48 -8.26
CA CYS A 151 -6.35 3.53 -7.29
C CYS A 151 -5.69 4.86 -7.63
N VAL A 152 -6.39 5.95 -7.33
CA VAL A 152 -5.84 7.31 -7.25
C VAL A 152 -4.82 7.37 -6.12
N LYS A 153 -3.76 8.15 -6.32
CA LYS A 153 -2.73 8.41 -5.32
C LYS A 153 -3.36 9.03 -4.08
N ASP A 154 -2.97 8.53 -2.91
CA ASP A 154 -3.52 8.93 -1.61
C ASP A 154 -5.06 8.78 -1.53
N ARG A 155 -5.65 8.00 -2.44
CA ARG A 155 -7.09 7.69 -2.51
C ARG A 155 -7.99 8.91 -2.55
N LYS A 156 -7.50 10.01 -3.12
CA LYS A 156 -8.29 11.23 -3.31
C LYS A 156 -9.49 10.95 -4.21
N CYS A 157 -10.68 11.43 -3.80
CA CYS A 157 -11.90 11.31 -4.58
C CYS A 157 -11.93 12.31 -5.74
N LEU A 158 -11.22 11.99 -6.82
CA LEU A 158 -11.05 12.88 -7.98
C LEU A 158 -12.09 12.64 -9.09
N PHE A 159 -12.73 11.48 -9.14
CA PHE A 159 -13.58 11.06 -10.26
C PHE A 159 -15.07 11.37 -10.05
N GLY A 160 -15.47 11.71 -8.83
CA GLY A 160 -16.87 11.98 -8.50
C GLY A 160 -17.18 11.68 -7.05
N GLU A 161 -18.45 11.39 -6.79
CA GLU A 161 -18.97 11.03 -5.47
C GLU A 161 -20.02 9.92 -5.60
N VAL A 162 -20.23 9.15 -4.54
CA VAL A 162 -21.35 8.20 -4.45
C VAL A 162 -22.49 8.85 -3.70
N LYS A 163 -23.70 8.85 -4.29
CA LYS A 163 -24.92 9.37 -3.67
C LYS A 163 -26.07 8.40 -3.90
N GLY A 164 -26.74 8.00 -2.82
CA GLY A 164 -27.85 7.05 -2.89
C GLY A 164 -27.46 5.66 -3.38
N GLY A 165 -26.19 5.26 -3.18
CA GLY A 165 -25.67 3.98 -3.69
C GLY A 165 -25.29 3.99 -5.16
N GLU A 166 -25.32 5.15 -5.83
CA GLU A 166 -24.95 5.30 -7.23
C GLU A 166 -23.73 6.21 -7.37
N ILE A 167 -22.88 5.92 -8.36
CA ILE A 167 -21.77 6.78 -8.72
C ILE A 167 -22.27 8.00 -9.53
N ARG A 168 -21.89 9.20 -9.10
CA ARG A 168 -22.03 10.44 -9.87
C ARG A 168 -20.66 10.93 -10.31
N LEU A 169 -20.30 10.64 -11.56
CA LEU A 169 -19.04 11.08 -12.14
C LEU A 169 -19.01 12.58 -12.38
N ASN A 170 -17.92 13.22 -11.99
CA ASN A 170 -17.62 14.60 -12.36
C ASN A 170 -16.99 14.66 -13.78
N GLN A 171 -16.59 15.85 -14.24
CA GLN A 171 -15.96 16.01 -15.55
C GLN A 171 -14.70 15.14 -15.71
N PHE A 172 -13.89 15.01 -14.66
CA PHE A 172 -12.70 14.18 -14.71
C PHE A 172 -13.03 12.69 -14.74
N GLY A 173 -13.99 12.22 -13.93
CA GLY A 173 -14.48 10.85 -13.98
C GLY A 173 -15.03 10.45 -15.35
N LYS A 174 -15.69 11.39 -16.07
CA LYS A 174 -16.15 11.17 -17.44
C LYS A 174 -14.99 10.98 -18.42
N ILE A 175 -13.92 11.78 -18.31
CA ILE A 175 -12.69 11.59 -19.11
C ILE A 175 -12.04 10.23 -18.81
N VAL A 176 -12.00 9.83 -17.54
CA VAL A 176 -11.50 8.51 -17.13
C VAL A 176 -12.33 7.39 -17.74
N ASN A 177 -13.67 7.50 -17.73
CA ASN A 177 -14.56 6.54 -18.37
C ASN A 177 -14.33 6.44 -19.87
N GLN A 178 -14.16 7.58 -20.54
CA GLN A 178 -13.87 7.61 -21.97
C GLN A 178 -12.57 6.85 -22.27
N HIS A 179 -11.47 7.16 -21.59
CA HIS A 179 -10.20 6.47 -21.80
C HIS A 179 -10.25 4.99 -21.42
N TRP A 180 -11.09 4.61 -20.46
CA TRP A 180 -11.29 3.20 -20.12
C TRP A 180 -11.89 2.46 -21.31
N LEU A 181 -12.96 3.00 -21.91
CA LEU A 181 -13.60 2.42 -23.09
C LEU A 181 -12.69 2.43 -24.34
N GLU A 182 -11.77 3.39 -24.45
CA GLU A 182 -10.79 3.45 -25.55
C GLU A 182 -9.73 2.33 -25.49
N ILE A 183 -9.61 1.61 -24.36
CA ILE A 183 -8.66 0.48 -24.23
C ILE A 183 -8.92 -0.57 -25.32
N SER A 184 -10.16 -1.03 -25.48
CA SER A 184 -10.52 -2.04 -26.49
C SER A 184 -10.41 -1.53 -27.92
N ALA A 185 -10.49 -0.21 -28.14
CA ALA A 185 -10.23 0.40 -29.45
C ALA A 185 -8.72 0.45 -29.77
N THR A 186 -7.88 0.63 -28.75
CA THR A 186 -6.42 0.72 -28.90
C THR A 186 -5.78 -0.65 -29.09
N TYR A 187 -6.29 -1.67 -28.40
CA TYR A 187 -5.74 -3.01 -28.38
C TYR A 187 -6.77 -4.03 -28.90
N LYS A 188 -6.55 -4.53 -30.12
CA LYS A 188 -7.48 -5.45 -30.79
C LYS A 188 -7.71 -6.76 -30.02
N ASN A 189 -6.75 -7.18 -29.20
CA ASN A 189 -6.79 -8.40 -28.41
C ASN A 189 -7.27 -8.17 -26.98
N ILE A 190 -7.81 -6.99 -26.68
CA ILE A 190 -8.34 -6.65 -25.36
C ILE A 190 -9.84 -6.41 -25.45
N VAL A 191 -10.59 -7.15 -24.64
CA VAL A 191 -12.02 -6.95 -24.42
C VAL A 191 -12.23 -6.48 -22.99
N LEU A 192 -13.09 -5.48 -22.82
CA LEU A 192 -13.51 -5.03 -21.49
C LEU A 192 -14.82 -5.73 -21.13
N ASP A 193 -14.87 -6.24 -19.91
CA ASP A 193 -16.09 -6.77 -19.30
C ASP A 193 -16.54 -5.78 -18.20
N THR A 194 -17.11 -6.27 -17.11
CA THR A 194 -17.74 -5.47 -16.07
C THR A 194 -16.71 -4.59 -15.38
N TYR A 195 -17.05 -3.31 -15.22
CA TYR A 195 -16.20 -2.33 -14.56
C TYR A 195 -17.04 -1.25 -13.87
N VAL A 196 -16.44 -0.56 -12.91
CA VAL A 196 -17.01 0.61 -12.24
C VAL A 196 -15.91 1.62 -11.90
N ILE A 197 -16.19 2.90 -12.15
CA ILE A 197 -15.31 3.99 -11.74
C ILE A 197 -15.87 4.53 -10.43
N MET A 198 -15.15 4.30 -9.35
CA MET A 198 -15.47 4.81 -8.02
C MET A 198 -14.86 6.20 -7.84
N PRO A 199 -15.22 6.96 -6.79
CA PRO A 199 -14.71 8.31 -6.58
C PRO A 199 -13.18 8.42 -6.65
N ASN A 200 -12.45 7.39 -6.22
CA ASN A 200 -10.99 7.40 -6.10
C ASN A 200 -10.28 6.17 -6.68
N HIS A 201 -10.98 5.25 -7.34
CA HIS A 201 -10.38 4.07 -7.93
C HIS A 201 -11.27 3.51 -9.04
N ILE A 202 -10.75 2.50 -9.74
CA ILE A 202 -11.48 1.78 -10.78
C ILE A 202 -11.36 0.30 -10.48
N HIS A 203 -12.48 -0.40 -10.49
CA HIS A 203 -12.52 -1.85 -10.55
C HIS A 203 -12.94 -2.27 -11.95
N GLY A 204 -12.30 -3.26 -12.53
CA GLY A 204 -12.68 -3.72 -13.87
C GLY A 204 -12.13 -5.09 -14.21
N ILE A 205 -12.77 -5.74 -15.16
CA ILE A 205 -12.33 -7.01 -15.74
C ILE A 205 -11.80 -6.71 -17.14
N ILE A 206 -10.53 -7.03 -17.36
CA ILE A 206 -9.86 -6.95 -18.66
C ILE A 206 -9.65 -8.37 -19.15
N ILE A 207 -10.13 -8.67 -20.35
CA ILE A 207 -9.95 -9.95 -21.02
C ILE A 207 -8.85 -9.76 -22.06
N ILE A 208 -7.80 -10.56 -21.96
CA ILE A 208 -6.82 -10.70 -23.03
C ILE A 208 -7.26 -11.90 -23.86
N ASP A 209 -7.50 -11.68 -25.16
CA ASP A 209 -7.86 -12.75 -26.10
C ASP A 209 -6.64 -13.19 -26.92
N GLU A 210 -6.63 -14.43 -27.39
CA GLU A 210 -5.62 -14.87 -28.36
C GLU A 210 -5.92 -14.22 -29.71
N ILE A 211 -4.93 -13.56 -30.31
CA ILE A 211 -5.08 -13.07 -31.68
C ILE A 211 -5.15 -14.30 -32.60
N VAL A 212 -6.34 -14.65 -33.06
CA VAL A 212 -6.53 -15.67 -34.11
C VAL A 212 -5.75 -15.20 -35.34
N GLY A 213 -4.61 -15.84 -35.61
CA GLY A 213 -3.71 -15.52 -36.74
C GLY A 213 -2.30 -15.04 -36.39
N ALA A 214 -1.91 -14.94 -35.11
CA ALA A 214 -0.48 -14.82 -34.78
C ALA A 214 0.20 -16.18 -35.08
N PRO A 215 1.29 -16.23 -35.88
CA PRO A 215 1.96 -17.49 -36.15
C PRO A 215 2.43 -18.09 -34.83
N LEU A 216 2.09 -19.36 -34.60
CA LEU A 216 2.65 -20.20 -33.56
C LEU A 216 4.17 -20.03 -33.60
N VAL A 217 4.75 -19.27 -32.67
CA VAL A 217 6.21 -19.16 -32.52
C VAL A 217 6.67 -20.46 -31.89
N GLY A 218 6.75 -21.46 -32.75
CA GLY A 218 7.19 -22.83 -32.51
C GLY A 218 7.90 -23.35 -33.74
N ALA A 219 8.79 -22.57 -34.33
CA ALA A 219 9.80 -23.07 -35.26
C ALA A 219 10.99 -22.10 -35.23
N ARG A 220 12.16 -22.65 -34.93
CA ARG A 220 13.45 -22.01 -35.19
C ARG A 220 13.54 -21.83 -36.70
N ASP A 221 13.55 -20.60 -37.19
CA ASP A 221 14.34 -20.26 -38.36
C ASP A 221 14.74 -18.79 -38.34
N GLN A 222 16.03 -18.58 -38.56
CA GLN A 222 16.70 -17.30 -38.65
C GLN A 222 16.64 -16.83 -40.10
N SER A 223 15.52 -16.25 -40.53
CA SER A 223 15.52 -15.30 -41.64
C SER A 223 14.17 -14.57 -41.66
N ASP A 224 14.24 -13.25 -41.83
CA ASP A 224 13.13 -12.36 -42.17
C ASP A 224 12.09 -12.05 -41.08
N ARG A 225 12.41 -11.09 -40.21
CA ARG A 225 11.40 -10.45 -39.34
C ARG A 225 11.21 -8.98 -39.71
N VAL A 226 10.22 -8.73 -40.56
CA VAL A 226 9.48 -7.47 -40.56
C VAL A 226 8.79 -7.36 -39.20
N GLY A 227 9.12 -6.32 -38.43
CA GLY A 227 8.85 -6.22 -37.00
C GLY A 227 7.37 -6.32 -36.60
N THR A 228 6.98 -7.47 -36.06
CA THR A 228 5.73 -7.65 -35.31
C THR A 228 5.93 -7.08 -33.90
N ARG A 229 5.16 -6.05 -33.54
CA ARG A 229 5.17 -5.50 -32.17
C ARG A 229 4.76 -6.60 -31.18
N PRO A 230 5.44 -6.76 -30.04
CA PRO A 230 5.07 -7.76 -29.04
C PRO A 230 3.64 -7.52 -28.52
N THR A 231 2.92 -8.61 -28.23
CA THR A 231 1.57 -8.57 -27.63
C THR A 231 1.61 -7.77 -26.32
N PRO A 232 0.71 -6.78 -26.13
CA PRO A 232 0.72 -5.95 -24.93
C PRO A 232 0.39 -6.78 -23.70
N THR A 233 1.18 -6.65 -22.63
CA THR A 233 0.88 -7.30 -21.35
C THR A 233 -0.18 -6.50 -20.57
N LEU A 234 -0.87 -7.12 -19.61
CA LEU A 234 -1.79 -6.39 -18.71
C LEU A 234 -1.16 -5.12 -18.09
N PRO A 235 0.10 -5.16 -17.58
CA PRO A 235 0.80 -3.96 -17.15
C PRO A 235 0.96 -2.86 -18.21
N ASP A 236 1.21 -3.22 -19.46
CA ASP A 236 1.37 -2.26 -20.56
C ASP A 236 0.04 -1.55 -20.85
N VAL A 237 -1.06 -2.31 -20.89
CA VAL A 237 -2.41 -1.79 -21.08
C VAL A 237 -2.78 -0.80 -19.97
N VAL A 238 -2.61 -1.21 -18.71
CA VAL A 238 -2.91 -0.35 -17.55
C VAL A 238 -1.98 0.86 -17.49
N GLY A 239 -0.70 0.70 -17.85
CA GLY A 239 0.27 1.78 -17.90
C GLY A 239 -0.08 2.83 -18.96
N ASN A 240 -0.48 2.39 -20.15
CA ASN A 240 -0.93 3.26 -21.22
C ASN A 240 -2.21 4.02 -20.82
N PHE A 241 -3.22 3.32 -20.30
CA PHE A 241 -4.45 3.93 -19.80
C PHE A 241 -4.17 5.03 -18.76
N LYS A 242 -3.35 4.74 -17.73
CA LYS A 242 -2.96 5.74 -16.73
C LYS A 242 -2.28 6.96 -17.36
N SER A 243 -1.45 6.74 -18.38
CA SER A 243 -0.73 7.80 -19.08
C SER A 243 -1.66 8.68 -19.90
N MET A 244 -2.62 8.09 -20.63
CA MET A 244 -3.64 8.83 -21.39
C MET A 244 -4.47 9.72 -20.48
N VAL A 245 -4.97 9.19 -19.36
CA VAL A 245 -5.73 9.97 -18.38
C VAL A 245 -4.91 11.14 -17.81
N VAL A 246 -3.64 10.91 -17.46
CA VAL A 246 -2.75 11.97 -16.95
C VAL A 246 -2.51 13.04 -18.01
N ASN A 247 -2.29 12.65 -19.27
CA ASN A 247 -2.08 13.59 -20.37
C ASN A 247 -3.33 14.44 -20.61
N SER A 248 -4.51 13.84 -20.63
CA SER A 248 -5.78 14.59 -20.76
C SER A 248 -5.98 15.57 -19.61
N TYR A 249 -5.66 15.20 -18.37
CA TYR A 249 -5.70 16.14 -17.24
C TYR A 249 -4.70 17.30 -17.42
N ILE A 250 -3.47 17.03 -17.89
CA ILE A 250 -2.47 18.06 -18.19
C ILE A 250 -2.98 19.01 -19.27
N GLU A 251 -3.62 18.50 -20.33
CA GLU A 251 -4.21 19.33 -21.36
C GLU A 251 -5.31 20.23 -20.80
N LYS A 252 -6.17 19.68 -19.94
CA LYS A 252 -7.21 20.45 -19.25
C LYS A 252 -6.61 21.54 -18.38
N VAL A 253 -5.55 21.29 -17.63
CA VAL A 253 -4.84 22.34 -16.84
C VAL A 253 -4.21 23.43 -17.73
N LYS A 254 -3.80 23.10 -18.96
CA LYS A 254 -3.15 24.06 -19.87
C LYS A 254 -4.17 24.91 -20.64
N LYS A 255 -5.26 24.30 -21.08
CA LYS A 255 -6.26 24.91 -21.97
C LYS A 255 -7.49 25.43 -21.22
N GLU A 256 -7.74 24.91 -20.03
CA GLU A 256 -8.88 25.23 -19.15
C GLU A 256 -8.37 25.53 -17.74
N ASP A 257 -9.19 26.13 -16.87
CA ASP A 257 -8.81 26.51 -15.50
C ASP A 257 -8.86 25.34 -14.51
N TRP A 258 -8.34 24.17 -14.91
CA TRP A 258 -8.31 23.00 -14.04
C TRP A 258 -7.21 23.13 -12.96
N PRO A 259 -7.43 22.58 -11.75
CA PRO A 259 -6.46 22.67 -10.67
C PRO A 259 -5.09 22.09 -11.03
N LYS A 260 -4.02 22.81 -10.67
CA LYS A 260 -2.65 22.31 -10.80
C LYS A 260 -2.43 21.09 -9.89
N PHE A 261 -1.63 20.15 -10.36
CA PHE A 261 -1.32 18.91 -9.64
C PHE A 261 0.16 18.53 -9.83
N ASN A 262 0.67 17.63 -8.98
CA ASN A 262 2.08 17.23 -8.95
C ASN A 262 2.45 16.13 -9.97
N LYS A 263 1.77 16.08 -11.13
CA LYS A 263 1.97 15.08 -12.20
C LYS A 263 1.72 13.60 -11.81
N HIS A 264 1.17 13.33 -10.62
CA HIS A 264 0.86 11.97 -10.17
C HIS A 264 -0.62 11.84 -9.77
N ILE A 265 -1.43 11.26 -10.65
CA ILE A 265 -2.85 11.00 -10.39
C ILE A 265 -3.03 9.61 -9.76
N PHE A 266 -2.42 8.58 -10.33
CA PHE A 266 -2.60 7.19 -9.87
C PHE A 266 -1.47 6.74 -8.95
N GLN A 267 -1.74 5.68 -8.17
CA GLN A 267 -0.69 4.90 -7.53
C GLN A 267 0.23 4.27 -8.58
N ARG A 268 1.51 4.09 -8.22
CA ARG A 268 2.53 3.48 -9.10
C ARG A 268 2.13 2.06 -9.53
N THR A 269 1.65 1.26 -8.59
CA THR A 269 1.17 -0.11 -8.84
C THR A 269 -0.35 -0.13 -9.03
N PHE A 270 -0.88 -1.26 -9.44
CA PHE A 270 -2.31 -1.58 -9.43
C PHE A 270 -2.46 -3.01 -8.90
N TYR A 271 -3.66 -3.35 -8.42
CA TYR A 271 -4.00 -4.71 -8.05
C TYR A 271 -4.50 -5.46 -9.27
N ASP A 272 -4.08 -6.72 -9.40
CA ASP A 272 -4.51 -7.64 -10.43
C ASP A 272 -4.79 -9.02 -9.83
N HIS A 273 -5.77 -9.72 -10.38
CA HIS A 273 -6.11 -11.08 -10.02
C HIS A 273 -6.55 -11.86 -11.27
N VAL A 274 -5.92 -13.00 -11.52
CA VAL A 274 -6.26 -13.91 -12.63
C VAL A 274 -7.51 -14.70 -12.26
N ILE A 275 -8.58 -14.54 -13.03
CA ILE A 275 -9.84 -15.26 -12.86
C ILE A 275 -9.76 -16.56 -13.67
N ARG A 276 -9.99 -17.70 -13.01
CA ARG A 276 -9.71 -19.04 -13.57
C ARG A 276 -10.95 -19.87 -13.87
N ASP A 277 -12.10 -19.45 -13.39
CA ASP A 277 -13.36 -20.18 -13.51
C ASP A 277 -14.57 -19.23 -13.55
N GLU A 278 -15.65 -19.70 -14.16
CA GLU A 278 -16.87 -18.91 -14.39
C GLU A 278 -17.53 -18.46 -13.08
N LYS A 279 -17.55 -19.31 -12.05
CA LYS A 279 -18.16 -18.96 -10.76
C LYS A 279 -17.43 -17.81 -10.07
N SER A 280 -16.10 -17.79 -10.15
CA SER A 280 -15.29 -16.67 -9.69
C SER A 280 -15.54 -15.42 -10.53
N LEU A 281 -15.70 -15.57 -11.85
CA LEU A 281 -16.00 -14.46 -12.76
C LEU A 281 -17.34 -13.80 -12.41
N GLU A 282 -18.41 -14.57 -12.26
CA GLU A 282 -19.74 -14.08 -11.86
C GLU A 282 -19.72 -13.32 -10.54
N LYS A 283 -19.04 -13.87 -9.52
CA LYS A 283 -18.89 -13.21 -8.22
C LYS A 283 -18.14 -11.87 -8.31
N ILE A 284 -17.13 -11.80 -9.16
CA ILE A 284 -16.37 -10.55 -9.36
C ILE A 284 -17.24 -9.54 -10.10
N ARG A 285 -17.99 -9.95 -11.13
CA ARG A 285 -18.97 -9.08 -11.81
C ARG A 285 -19.99 -8.51 -10.82
N GLU A 286 -20.57 -9.36 -9.98
CA GLU A 286 -21.50 -8.97 -8.92
C GLU A 286 -20.86 -8.00 -7.92
N TYR A 287 -19.64 -8.29 -7.45
CA TYR A 287 -18.88 -7.40 -6.57
C TYR A 287 -18.70 -6.00 -7.19
N ILE A 288 -18.30 -5.94 -8.47
CA ILE A 288 -18.07 -4.68 -9.18
C ILE A 288 -19.37 -3.88 -9.30
N GLN A 289 -20.47 -4.53 -9.70
CA GLN A 289 -21.77 -3.87 -9.86
C GLN A 289 -22.32 -3.33 -8.53
N ASN A 290 -22.12 -4.07 -7.44
CA ASN A 290 -22.60 -3.69 -6.11
C ASN A 290 -21.66 -2.73 -5.38
N ASN A 291 -20.46 -2.45 -5.90
CA ASN A 291 -19.47 -1.64 -5.21
C ASN A 291 -19.95 -0.20 -4.88
N PRO A 292 -20.66 0.52 -5.77
CA PRO A 292 -21.30 1.80 -5.44
C PRO A 292 -22.22 1.73 -4.22
N LEU A 293 -23.05 0.68 -4.10
CA LEU A 293 -23.94 0.47 -2.94
C LEU A 293 -23.15 0.23 -1.66
N GLN A 294 -21.98 -0.39 -1.77
CA GLN A 294 -21.10 -0.75 -0.66
C GLN A 294 -19.99 0.28 -0.42
N TRP A 295 -20.07 1.49 -0.98
CA TRP A 295 -18.99 2.49 -0.90
C TRP A 295 -18.51 2.79 0.52
N GLU A 296 -19.42 2.89 1.50
CA GLU A 296 -19.05 3.15 2.89
C GLU A 296 -18.32 1.96 3.55
N LEU A 297 -18.46 0.76 2.99
CA LEU A 297 -17.77 -0.48 3.40
C LEU A 297 -16.61 -0.86 2.47
N ASP A 298 -16.28 -0.03 1.48
CA ASP A 298 -15.22 -0.30 0.51
C ASP A 298 -13.83 -0.15 1.15
N GLU A 299 -12.88 -1.02 0.83
CA GLU A 299 -11.53 -1.01 1.43
C GLU A 299 -10.69 0.21 1.00
N GLU A 300 -10.98 0.76 -0.18
CA GLU A 300 -10.29 1.91 -0.75
C GLU A 300 -10.95 3.24 -0.35
N ASN A 301 -12.04 3.21 0.44
CA ASN A 301 -12.69 4.41 0.97
C ASN A 301 -11.74 5.17 1.93
N PRO A 302 -11.46 6.47 1.68
CA PRO A 302 -10.55 7.25 2.51
C PRO A 302 -10.95 7.34 3.98
N LYS A 303 -12.26 7.29 4.29
CA LYS A 303 -12.76 7.32 5.67
C LYS A 303 -12.33 6.10 6.50
N ARG A 304 -11.98 5.00 5.85
CA ARG A 304 -11.58 3.74 6.51
C ARG A 304 -10.08 3.59 6.69
N ILE A 305 -9.29 4.43 6.03
CA ILE A 305 -7.85 4.35 6.01
C ILE A 305 -7.32 5.37 7.01
N LYS A 306 -7.03 4.88 8.22
CA LYS A 306 -6.43 5.65 9.33
C LYS A 306 -4.95 5.90 9.10
#